data_AF-A0A932ZBP4-F1
#
_entry.id   AF-A0A932ZBP4-F1
#
_cell.length_a   1.000
_cell.length_b   1.000
_cell.length_c   1.000
_cell.angle_alpha   90.00
_cell.angle_beta   90.00
_cell.angle_gamma   90.00
#
_symmetry.space_group_name_H-M   'P 1'
#
loop_
_entity.id
_entity.type
_entity.pdbx_description
1 polymer ?
#
loop_
_entity_poly.entity_id
_entity_poly.type
_entity_poly.pdbx_seq_one_letter_code
_entity_poly.pdbx_strand_id
1 'polypeptide(L)'
;MKRSVMLCAALAFCSADLAYAKLPPPSEEDKAKAIAAKAKAAEEAKKEAAALARAQDRVVEIYKRNKSGTAVASGTATKGEKRQVPGRAARGTVERLACLTGTEDRHARIGVELIGDKVNYFAYYSKWKPRTCSIEVKRGSVYSRWEDNGATSKVSLVEGKGVFLIDRKGGTYRFVFRDVDRGRYCGMDGKINGSLTVIRGKSQCVVHGVMDGHAG
;
A
#
# COMPACT_ATOMS: atom_id res chain seq x y z
N MET A 1 43.43 0.86 6.65
CA MET A 1 43.52 2.04 7.54
C MET A 1 42.15 2.24 8.17
N LYS A 2 42.11 2.31 9.51
CA LYS A 2 40.93 2.53 10.37
C LYS A 2 40.70 4.03 10.56
N ARG A 3 39.44 4.46 10.80
CA ARG A 3 38.90 5.75 11.34
C ARG A 3 37.66 6.16 10.50
N SER A 4 36.51 6.62 10.98
CA SER A 4 35.98 7.06 12.28
C SER A 4 34.44 7.01 12.18
N VAL A 5 33.72 6.41 13.13
CA VAL A 5 32.85 7.09 14.14
C VAL A 5 32.57 8.59 13.89
N MET A 6 31.31 8.92 13.58
CA MET A 6 30.70 10.25 13.74
C MET A 6 29.19 10.00 13.97
N LEU A 7 28.72 9.97 15.22
CA LEU A 7 28.18 11.10 15.98
C LEU A 7 26.92 11.71 15.33
N CYS A 8 25.75 11.29 15.82
CA CYS A 8 24.52 12.09 15.81
C CYS A 8 23.88 11.94 17.19
N ALA A 9 24.33 12.82 18.09
CA ALA A 9 23.64 13.15 19.31
C ALA A 9 22.52 14.18 19.01
N ALA A 10 21.58 14.26 19.95
CA ALA A 10 20.57 15.30 20.13
C ALA A 10 19.27 15.16 19.32
N LEU A 11 18.24 14.62 19.98
CA LEU A 11 16.98 15.35 20.25
C LEU A 11 16.06 14.50 21.15
N ALA A 12 16.17 14.71 22.46
CA ALA A 12 15.06 14.53 23.40
C ALA A 12 15.37 15.39 24.64
N PHE A 13 15.18 16.70 24.47
CA PHE A 13 14.91 17.60 25.58
C PHE A 13 13.59 17.18 26.22
N CYS A 14 13.64 16.33 27.24
CA CYS A 14 12.60 16.30 28.25
C CYS A 14 12.95 17.43 29.23
N SER A 15 12.26 18.55 29.07
CA SER A 15 12.18 19.65 30.02
C SER A 15 11.81 19.11 31.41
N ALA A 16 12.80 19.01 32.28
CA ALA A 16 12.59 19.06 33.72
C ALA A 16 12.79 20.52 34.13
N ASP A 17 11.67 21.24 34.21
CA ASP A 17 11.62 22.56 34.83
C ASP A 17 12.13 22.51 36.27
N LEU A 18 12.79 23.60 36.63
CA LEU A 18 13.43 23.89 37.89
C LEU A 18 12.42 23.88 39.06
N ALA A 19 12.51 22.85 39.91
CA ALA A 19 12.04 22.92 41.29
C ALA A 19 13.02 22.17 42.19
N TYR A 20 14.14 22.84 42.52
CA TYR A 20 15.09 22.37 43.53
C TYR A 20 14.52 22.62 44.93
N ALA A 21 13.40 21.98 45.26
CA ALA A 21 12.95 21.83 46.63
C ALA A 21 13.81 20.74 47.29
N LYS A 22 14.36 21.02 48.47
CA LYS A 22 15.23 20.11 49.24
C LYS A 22 14.43 18.86 49.68
N LEU A 23 14.28 17.91 48.76
CA LEU A 23 13.64 16.63 48.99
C LEU A 23 14.57 15.75 49.84
N PRO A 24 14.01 15.00 50.82
CA PRO A 24 14.79 14.08 51.63
C PRO A 24 15.49 13.05 50.74
N PRO A 25 16.70 12.58 51.12
CA PRO A 25 17.41 11.56 50.36
C PRO A 25 16.47 10.36 50.13
N PRO A 26 16.40 9.82 48.90
CA PRO A 26 15.47 8.75 48.56
C PRO A 26 15.67 7.59 49.54
N SER A 27 14.58 7.17 50.16
CA SER A 27 14.58 6.07 51.12
C SER A 27 15.11 4.81 50.45
N GLU A 28 15.70 3.89 51.22
CA GLU A 28 16.17 2.60 50.68
C GLU A 28 15.02 1.83 49.98
N GLU A 29 13.76 2.12 50.34
CA GLU A 29 12.56 1.58 49.70
C GLU A 29 12.33 2.12 48.27
N ASP A 30 12.60 3.40 48.02
CA ASP A 30 12.45 4.01 46.68
C ASP A 30 13.57 3.54 45.73
N LYS A 31 14.77 3.32 46.26
CA LYS A 31 15.88 2.71 45.51
C LYS A 31 15.55 1.27 45.13
N ALA A 32 14.96 0.49 46.04
CA ALA A 32 14.51 -0.87 45.76
C ALA A 32 13.41 -0.92 44.68
N LYS A 33 12.44 0.01 44.73
CA LYS A 33 11.38 0.13 43.70
C LYS A 33 11.95 0.53 42.33
N ALA A 34 12.92 1.44 42.29
CA ALA A 34 13.58 1.84 41.04
C ALA A 34 14.41 0.70 40.41
N ILE A 35 15.09 -0.11 41.22
CA ILE A 35 15.82 -1.29 40.74
C ILE A 35 14.85 -2.34 40.21
N ALA A 36 13.76 -2.61 40.93
CA ALA A 36 12.73 -3.55 40.49
C ALA A 36 12.03 -3.10 39.20
N ALA A 37 11.74 -1.80 39.04
CA ALA A 37 11.15 -1.25 37.83
C ALA A 37 12.11 -1.36 36.63
N LYS A 38 13.40 -1.06 36.82
CA LYS A 38 14.42 -1.23 35.78
C LYS A 38 14.61 -2.70 35.38
N ALA A 39 14.56 -3.63 36.33
CA ALA A 39 14.65 -5.05 36.05
C ALA A 39 13.45 -5.55 35.22
N LYS A 40 12.23 -5.11 35.56
CA LYS A 40 11.02 -5.44 34.78
C LYS A 40 11.06 -4.84 33.37
N ALA A 41 11.45 -3.58 33.24
CA ALA A 41 11.60 -2.92 31.93
C ALA A 41 12.66 -3.61 31.06
N ALA A 42 13.78 -4.06 31.64
CA ALA A 42 14.80 -4.81 30.91
C ALA A 42 14.33 -6.20 30.47
N GLU A 43 13.46 -6.85 31.25
CA GLU A 43 12.88 -8.15 30.93
C GLU A 43 11.84 -8.04 29.81
N GLU A 44 10.98 -7.02 29.87
CA GLU A 44 9.99 -6.72 28.84
C GLU A 44 10.66 -6.30 27.52
N ALA A 45 11.68 -5.45 27.56
CA ALA A 45 12.47 -5.09 26.39
C ALA A 45 13.14 -6.31 25.73
N LYS A 46 13.61 -7.29 26.51
CA LYS A 46 14.17 -8.55 25.97
C LYS A 46 13.09 -9.39 25.29
N LYS A 47 11.89 -9.48 25.87
CA LYS A 47 10.75 -10.18 25.27
C LYS A 47 10.31 -9.54 23.96
N GLU A 48 10.21 -8.21 23.92
CA GLU A 48 9.87 -7.46 22.71
C GLU A 48 10.92 -7.61 21.62
N ALA A 49 12.21 -7.52 21.97
CA ALA A 49 13.30 -7.75 21.02
C ALA A 49 13.26 -9.16 20.43
N ALA A 50 12.99 -10.19 21.24
CA ALA A 50 12.84 -11.56 20.78
C ALA A 50 11.59 -11.74 19.88
N ALA A 51 10.48 -11.08 20.20
CA ALA A 51 9.28 -11.09 19.37
C ALA A 51 9.51 -10.40 18.02
N LEU A 52 10.24 -9.29 18.01
CA LEU A 52 10.61 -8.56 16.80
C LEU A 52 11.54 -9.39 15.92
N ALA A 53 12.58 -10.02 16.48
CA ALA A 53 13.48 -10.89 15.75
C ALA A 53 12.72 -12.04 15.07
N ARG A 54 11.82 -12.73 15.80
CA ARG A 54 10.96 -13.77 15.24
C ARG A 54 10.05 -13.25 14.13
N ALA A 55 9.54 -12.02 14.27
CA ALA A 55 8.73 -11.40 13.23
C ALA A 55 9.54 -11.10 11.97
N GLN A 56 10.76 -10.60 12.13
CA GLN A 56 11.69 -10.33 11.03
C GLN A 56 12.08 -11.63 10.30
N ASP A 57 12.41 -12.69 11.04
CA ASP A 57 12.74 -14.01 10.46
C ASP A 57 11.58 -14.57 9.62
N ARG A 58 10.33 -14.44 10.11
CA ARG A 58 9.14 -14.86 9.35
C ARG A 58 9.00 -14.13 8.02
N VAL A 59 9.29 -12.82 7.99
CA VAL A 59 9.22 -12.03 6.75
C VAL A 59 10.31 -12.46 5.77
N VAL A 60 11.53 -12.70 6.27
CA VAL A 60 12.64 -13.20 5.44
C VAL A 60 12.31 -14.55 4.82
N GLU A 61 11.75 -15.49 5.59
CA GLU A 61 11.37 -16.81 5.07
C GLU A 61 10.26 -16.74 4.02
N ILE A 62 9.25 -15.87 4.20
CA ILE A 62 8.22 -15.63 3.19
C ILE A 62 8.85 -15.07 1.91
N TYR A 63 9.77 -14.11 2.04
CA TYR A 63 10.44 -13.52 0.89
C TYR A 63 11.29 -14.56 0.14
N LYS A 64 12.07 -15.39 0.83
CA LYS A 64 12.83 -16.49 0.22
C LYS A 64 11.92 -17.43 -0.55
N ARG A 65 10.82 -17.89 0.07
CA ARG A 65 9.84 -18.79 -0.56
C ARG A 65 9.21 -18.19 -1.82
N ASN A 66 8.96 -16.89 -1.82
CA ASN A 66 8.38 -16.19 -2.97
C ASN A 66 9.41 -15.84 -4.05
N LYS A 67 10.70 -15.73 -3.71
CA LYS A 67 11.78 -15.41 -4.65
C LYS A 67 12.35 -16.66 -5.34
N SER A 68 12.36 -17.81 -4.69
CA SER A 68 12.90 -19.07 -5.24
C SER A 68 11.90 -19.84 -6.11
N GLY A 69 11.03 -19.14 -6.85
CA GLY A 69 9.93 -19.75 -7.60
C GLY A 69 10.40 -20.68 -8.71
N THR A 70 10.57 -21.98 -8.41
CA THR A 70 10.37 -23.08 -9.36
C THR A 70 9.98 -24.36 -8.62
N ALA A 71 8.79 -24.86 -8.96
CA ALA A 71 8.36 -26.27 -8.90
C ALA A 71 7.80 -26.90 -7.59
N VAL A 72 6.48 -27.16 -7.66
CA VAL A 72 5.68 -28.35 -7.25
C VAL A 72 5.15 -28.54 -5.82
N ALA A 73 3.81 -28.67 -5.82
CA ALA A 73 2.82 -29.32 -4.96
C ALA A 73 3.17 -30.10 -3.67
N SER A 74 2.16 -30.09 -2.79
CA SER A 74 1.80 -31.06 -1.73
C SER A 74 2.86 -31.33 -0.67
N GLY A 75 2.66 -31.07 0.62
CA GLY A 75 1.44 -31.25 1.40
C GLY A 75 1.74 -32.27 2.48
N THR A 76 1.81 -31.83 3.73
CA THR A 76 1.51 -32.66 4.91
C THR A 76 0.97 -31.75 6.00
N ALA A 77 -0.23 -32.11 6.45
CA ALA A 77 -0.95 -31.44 7.50
C ALA A 77 -0.31 -31.72 8.86
N THR A 78 -0.22 -30.70 9.71
CA THR A 78 -0.43 -30.87 11.15
C THR A 78 -1.46 -29.86 11.64
N LYS A 79 -2.46 -30.44 12.29
CA LYS A 79 -3.67 -29.89 12.87
C LYS A 79 -3.32 -28.93 14.02
N GLY A 80 -3.83 -27.70 13.97
CA GLY A 80 -3.70 -26.73 15.07
C GLY A 80 -4.55 -25.48 14.84
N GLU A 81 -5.71 -25.45 15.51
CA GLU A 81 -6.51 -24.27 15.88
C GLU A 81 -6.95 -23.27 14.78
N LYS A 82 -8.20 -23.43 14.33
CA LYS A 82 -8.91 -22.40 13.56
C LYS A 82 -9.18 -21.18 14.44
N ARG A 83 -8.37 -20.12 14.33
CA ARG A 83 -8.83 -18.77 14.69
C ARG A 83 -9.66 -18.23 13.52
N GLN A 84 -10.98 -18.35 13.65
CA GLN A 84 -11.94 -17.64 12.81
C GLN A 84 -11.64 -16.13 12.85
N VAL A 85 -11.21 -15.59 11.72
CA VAL A 85 -11.42 -14.16 11.41
C VAL A 85 -12.72 -14.11 10.60
N PRO A 86 -13.74 -13.33 11.02
CA PRO A 86 -15.02 -13.26 10.33
C PRO A 86 -14.88 -12.44 9.04
N GLY A 87 -15.56 -12.89 7.98
CA GLY A 87 -15.64 -12.16 6.71
C GLY A 87 -15.34 -13.02 5.49
N ARG A 88 -16.18 -14.02 5.25
CA ARG A 88 -16.15 -14.94 4.10
C ARG A 88 -16.62 -14.19 2.84
N ALA A 89 -15.73 -14.01 1.88
CA ALA A 89 -16.10 -13.93 0.47
C ALA A 89 -15.28 -14.98 -0.27
N ALA A 90 -15.93 -15.75 -1.15
CA ALA A 90 -15.31 -16.80 -1.93
C ALA A 90 -14.01 -16.29 -2.56
N ARG A 91 -12.88 -16.95 -2.26
CA ARG A 91 -11.57 -16.61 -2.82
C ARG A 91 -11.57 -16.98 -4.31
N GLY A 92 -12.15 -16.11 -5.13
CA GLY A 92 -11.93 -16.15 -6.57
C GLY A 92 -10.43 -16.05 -6.83
N THR A 93 -9.97 -16.72 -7.89
CA THR A 93 -8.59 -16.61 -8.36
C THR A 93 -8.21 -15.14 -8.48
N VAL A 94 -7.14 -14.75 -7.78
CA VAL A 94 -6.57 -13.41 -7.89
C VAL A 94 -5.70 -13.38 -9.13
N GLU A 95 -6.06 -12.54 -10.09
CA GLU A 95 -5.28 -12.32 -11.31
C GLU A 95 -4.79 -10.88 -11.35
N ARG A 96 -3.55 -10.67 -11.79
CA ARG A 96 -2.97 -9.33 -11.94
C ARG A 96 -2.65 -9.09 -13.40
N LEU A 97 -3.22 -8.03 -13.95
CA LEU A 97 -2.92 -7.52 -15.26
C LEU A 97 -2.09 -6.26 -15.12
N ALA A 98 -1.15 -6.05 -16.04
CA ALA A 98 -0.43 -4.81 -16.13
C ALA A 98 -0.15 -4.50 -17.60
N CYS A 99 -0.22 -3.23 -17.96
CA CYS A 99 0.23 -2.79 -19.27
C CYS A 99 0.89 -1.42 -19.19
N LEU A 100 1.73 -1.14 -20.19
CA LEU A 100 2.45 0.12 -20.36
C LEU A 100 2.40 0.53 -21.84
N THR A 101 2.26 1.82 -22.10
CA THR A 101 2.35 2.39 -23.45
C THR A 101 3.07 3.74 -23.41
N GLY A 102 3.82 4.06 -24.47
CA GLY A 102 4.59 5.30 -24.58
C GLY A 102 6.10 5.13 -24.36
N THR A 103 6.79 6.26 -24.15
CA THR A 103 8.24 6.36 -23.97
C THR A 103 8.61 6.78 -22.54
N GLU A 104 9.90 6.82 -22.21
CA GLU A 104 10.38 7.16 -20.86
C GLU A 104 9.79 8.47 -20.31
N ASP A 105 9.59 9.46 -21.19
CA ASP A 105 9.18 10.81 -20.81
C ASP A 105 7.71 11.11 -21.10
N ARG A 106 7.04 10.22 -21.84
CA ARG A 106 5.61 10.27 -22.11
C ARG A 106 5.05 8.85 -22.13
N HIS A 107 4.53 8.39 -20.99
CA HIS A 107 3.90 7.08 -20.92
C HIS A 107 2.70 7.04 -19.97
N ALA A 108 1.85 6.03 -20.21
CA ALA A 108 0.81 5.59 -19.30
C ALA A 108 1.05 4.12 -18.95
N ARG A 109 0.87 3.79 -17.67
CA ARG A 109 0.90 2.43 -17.15
C ARG A 109 -0.31 2.21 -16.26
N ILE A 110 -0.84 1.00 -16.27
CA ILE A 110 -1.87 0.60 -15.33
C ILE A 110 -1.57 -0.80 -14.80
N GLY A 111 -1.84 -1.01 -13.51
CA GLY A 111 -1.95 -2.32 -12.89
C GLY A 111 -3.41 -2.55 -12.49
N VAL A 112 -3.92 -3.77 -12.70
CA VAL A 112 -5.30 -4.15 -12.38
C VAL A 112 -5.27 -5.48 -11.65
N GLU A 113 -5.94 -5.56 -10.50
CA GLU A 113 -6.19 -6.80 -9.78
C GLU A 113 -7.64 -7.23 -9.97
N LEU A 114 -7.81 -8.47 -10.43
CA LEU A 114 -9.09 -9.11 -10.65
C LEU A 114 -9.34 -10.18 -9.59
N ILE A 115 -10.58 -10.27 -9.12
CA ILE A 115 -11.07 -11.37 -8.29
C ILE A 115 -12.30 -11.93 -8.98
N GLY A 116 -12.20 -13.15 -9.52
CA GLY A 116 -13.31 -13.78 -10.26
C GLY A 116 -13.77 -12.92 -11.45
N ASP A 117 -12.81 -12.49 -12.29
CA ASP A 117 -12.99 -11.59 -13.44
C ASP A 117 -13.52 -10.18 -13.12
N LYS A 118 -13.79 -9.84 -11.86
CA LYS A 118 -14.20 -8.48 -11.46
C LYS A 118 -13.01 -7.67 -11.02
N VAL A 119 -12.97 -6.40 -11.42
CA VAL A 119 -11.92 -5.48 -10.93
C VAL A 119 -12.12 -5.22 -9.44
N ASN A 120 -11.09 -5.56 -8.67
CA ASN A 120 -11.00 -5.34 -7.24
C ASN A 120 -10.12 -4.14 -6.91
N TYR A 121 -9.05 -3.93 -7.69
CA TYR A 121 -8.11 -2.83 -7.52
C TYR A 121 -7.55 -2.42 -8.87
N PHE A 122 -7.25 -1.14 -9.04
CA PHE A 122 -6.39 -0.68 -10.12
C PHE A 122 -5.53 0.50 -9.68
N ALA A 123 -4.37 0.61 -10.31
CA ALA A 123 -3.43 1.72 -10.14
C ALA A 123 -3.02 2.24 -11.50
N TYR A 124 -3.42 3.45 -11.82
CA TYR A 124 -3.02 4.18 -13.02
C TYR A 124 -1.87 5.11 -12.70
N TYR A 125 -0.87 5.14 -13.56
CA TYR A 125 0.20 6.13 -13.52
C TYR A 125 0.48 6.64 -14.92
N SER A 126 0.67 7.94 -15.05
CA SER A 126 1.21 8.52 -16.27
C SER A 126 2.30 9.52 -15.96
N LYS A 127 3.20 9.66 -16.92
CA LYS A 127 4.28 10.62 -16.90
C LYS A 127 4.25 11.37 -18.21
N TRP A 128 4.25 12.69 -18.11
CA TRP A 128 4.53 13.60 -19.20
C TRP A 128 5.45 14.65 -18.61
N LYS A 129 6.77 14.49 -18.78
CA LYS A 129 7.76 15.35 -18.11
C LYS A 129 7.42 16.86 -18.27
N PRO A 130 7.53 17.65 -17.20
CA PRO A 130 7.99 17.28 -15.85
C PRO A 130 6.91 16.65 -14.95
N ARG A 131 5.71 16.40 -15.48
CA ARG A 131 4.51 16.12 -14.69
C ARG A 131 4.23 14.62 -14.59
N THR A 132 3.64 14.22 -13.46
CA THR A 132 3.22 12.85 -13.19
C THR A 132 1.80 12.85 -12.63
N CYS A 133 1.07 11.79 -12.93
CA CYS A 133 -0.26 11.53 -12.37
C CYS A 133 -0.25 10.12 -11.79
N SER A 134 -0.78 9.96 -10.59
CA SER A 134 -0.98 8.64 -9.97
C SER A 134 -2.37 8.55 -9.36
N ILE A 135 -3.10 7.52 -9.75
CA ILE A 135 -4.44 7.24 -9.24
C ILE A 135 -4.45 5.80 -8.78
N GLU A 136 -4.84 5.56 -7.54
CA GLU A 136 -5.11 4.22 -7.04
C GLU A 136 -6.53 4.13 -6.53
N VAL A 137 -7.21 3.05 -6.89
CA VAL A 137 -8.58 2.81 -6.45
C VAL A 137 -8.74 1.35 -6.07
N LYS A 138 -9.22 1.12 -4.85
CA LYS A 138 -9.45 -0.19 -4.28
C LYS A 138 -10.91 -0.32 -3.87
N ARG A 139 -11.52 -1.46 -4.22
CA ARG A 139 -12.87 -1.79 -3.79
C ARG A 139 -12.94 -1.91 -2.26
N GLY A 140 -13.96 -1.31 -1.66
CA GLY A 140 -14.12 -1.23 -0.21
C GLY A 140 -13.24 -0.17 0.48
N SER A 141 -12.55 0.69 -0.27
CA SER A 141 -11.86 1.85 0.32
C SER A 141 -12.86 2.94 0.69
N VAL A 142 -12.49 3.78 1.67
CA VAL A 142 -13.29 4.96 2.07
C VAL A 142 -13.31 6.06 1.00
N TYR A 143 -12.42 5.98 0.00
CA TYR A 143 -12.24 7.01 -1.03
C TYR A 143 -12.95 6.68 -2.34
N SER A 144 -13.63 5.53 -2.43
CA SER A 144 -14.31 5.12 -3.67
C SER A 144 -15.58 4.33 -3.41
N ARG A 145 -16.62 4.62 -4.20
CA ARG A 145 -17.88 3.88 -4.20
C ARG A 145 -17.99 3.09 -5.50
N TRP A 146 -18.27 1.80 -5.38
CA TRP A 146 -18.33 0.87 -6.52
C TRP A 146 -19.76 0.40 -6.73
N GLU A 147 -20.25 0.49 -7.96
CA GLU A 147 -21.58 0.06 -8.39
C GLU A 147 -21.41 -0.86 -9.61
N ASP A 148 -21.68 -2.15 -9.44
CA ASP A 148 -21.57 -3.13 -10.51
C ASP A 148 -22.91 -3.30 -11.24
N ASN A 149 -22.91 -3.09 -12.55
CA ASN A 149 -24.06 -3.21 -13.43
C ASN A 149 -23.72 -4.21 -14.55
N GLY A 150 -23.77 -5.50 -14.22
CA GLY A 150 -23.46 -6.59 -15.15
C GLY A 150 -22.01 -6.58 -15.64
N ALA A 151 -21.80 -6.18 -16.89
CA ALA A 151 -20.47 -6.11 -17.52
C ALA A 151 -19.73 -4.78 -17.25
N THR A 152 -20.42 -3.79 -16.68
CA THR A 152 -19.88 -2.45 -16.44
C THR A 152 -19.85 -2.17 -14.94
N SER A 153 -18.74 -1.66 -14.42
CA SER A 153 -18.63 -1.15 -13.06
C SER A 153 -18.45 0.36 -13.07
N LYS A 154 -19.28 1.08 -12.33
CA LYS A 154 -19.13 2.51 -12.08
C LYS A 154 -18.38 2.71 -10.76
N VAL A 155 -17.32 3.48 -10.79
CA VAL A 155 -16.50 3.81 -9.62
C VAL A 155 -16.52 5.31 -9.41
N SER A 156 -17.25 5.76 -8.40
CA SER A 156 -17.34 7.17 -8.06
C SER A 156 -16.29 7.50 -7.01
N LEU A 157 -15.49 8.52 -7.25
CA LEU A 157 -14.53 9.04 -6.28
C LEU A 157 -15.23 9.95 -5.27
N VAL A 158 -14.72 10.00 -4.05
CA VAL A 158 -15.25 10.91 -3.01
C VAL A 158 -15.21 12.37 -3.44
N GLU A 159 -16.05 13.20 -2.81
CA GLU A 159 -16.13 14.65 -3.05
C GLU A 159 -16.41 15.03 -4.52
N GLY A 160 -17.02 14.13 -5.30
CA GLY A 160 -17.30 14.38 -6.72
C GLY A 160 -16.03 14.53 -7.57
N LYS A 161 -14.91 13.94 -7.14
CA LYS A 161 -13.59 14.05 -7.81
C LYS A 161 -13.44 13.23 -9.09
N GLY A 162 -14.56 12.79 -9.65
CA GLY A 162 -14.65 12.09 -10.93
C GLY A 162 -15.26 10.69 -10.81
N VAL A 163 -15.46 10.09 -11.99
CA VAL A 163 -16.06 8.77 -12.14
C VAL A 163 -15.21 7.95 -13.11
N PHE A 164 -14.98 6.69 -12.76
CA PHE A 164 -14.50 5.69 -13.70
C PHE A 164 -15.64 4.78 -14.13
N LEU A 165 -15.73 4.52 -15.43
CA LEU A 165 -16.55 3.44 -15.96
C LEU A 165 -15.61 2.33 -16.42
N ILE A 166 -15.84 1.11 -15.95
CA ILE A 166 -15.01 -0.05 -16.24
C ILE A 166 -15.87 -1.03 -17.02
N ASP A 167 -15.66 -1.12 -18.33
CA ASP A 167 -16.35 -2.08 -19.18
C ASP A 167 -15.51 -3.34 -19.33
N ARG A 168 -16.13 -4.49 -19.12
CA ARG A 168 -15.51 -5.81 -19.28
C ARG A 168 -16.11 -6.55 -20.47
N LYS A 169 -15.26 -6.94 -21.42
CA LYS A 169 -15.68 -7.73 -22.60
C LYS A 169 -14.59 -8.71 -23.01
N GLY A 170 -14.83 -10.01 -22.87
CA GLY A 170 -13.95 -11.06 -23.40
C GLY A 170 -12.47 -10.94 -23.02
N GLY A 171 -12.17 -10.74 -21.72
CA GLY A 171 -10.79 -10.53 -21.24
C GLY A 171 -10.19 -9.15 -21.51
N THR A 172 -11.00 -8.23 -22.05
CA THR A 172 -10.65 -6.82 -22.23
C THR A 172 -11.32 -5.99 -21.14
N TYR A 173 -10.57 -5.07 -20.55
CA TYR A 173 -11.00 -4.17 -19.48
C TYR A 173 -10.75 -2.74 -19.95
N ARG A 174 -11.83 -2.01 -20.24
CA ARG A 174 -11.77 -0.61 -20.69
C ARG A 174 -12.15 0.31 -19.54
N PHE A 175 -11.19 1.12 -19.12
CA PHE A 175 -11.34 2.14 -18.10
C PHE A 175 -11.62 3.47 -18.77
N VAL A 176 -12.79 4.05 -18.54
CA VAL A 176 -13.18 5.37 -19.04
C VAL A 176 -13.07 6.36 -17.88
N PHE A 177 -12.25 7.37 -18.06
CA PHE A 177 -12.02 8.47 -17.12
C PHE A 177 -13.04 9.56 -17.46
N ARG A 178 -13.90 9.91 -16.50
CA ARG A 178 -14.89 10.99 -16.65
C ARG A 178 -14.71 12.02 -15.54
N ASP A 179 -14.30 13.21 -15.94
CA ASP A 179 -14.14 14.37 -15.08
C ASP A 179 -13.30 14.09 -13.82
N VAL A 180 -12.27 13.25 -13.97
CA VAL A 180 -11.37 12.90 -12.88
C VAL A 180 -10.47 14.08 -12.56
N ASP A 181 -10.50 14.54 -11.31
CA ASP A 181 -9.82 15.75 -10.88
C ASP A 181 -8.29 15.62 -10.96
N ARG A 182 -7.64 16.41 -11.82
CA ARG A 182 -6.18 16.42 -11.93
C ARG A 182 -5.53 17.02 -10.69
N GLY A 183 -6.20 17.89 -9.95
CA GLY A 183 -5.59 18.58 -8.81
C GLY A 183 -5.19 17.58 -7.74
N ARG A 184 -6.11 16.67 -7.43
CA ARG A 184 -5.93 15.64 -6.40
C ARG A 184 -4.92 14.56 -6.77
N TYR A 185 -4.85 14.18 -8.04
CA TYR A 185 -4.07 13.00 -8.47
C TYR A 185 -2.80 13.33 -9.25
N CYS A 186 -2.70 14.54 -9.77
CA CYS A 186 -1.60 14.98 -10.62
C CYS A 186 -0.98 16.32 -10.16
N GLY A 187 -1.52 16.97 -9.13
CA GLY A 187 -1.04 18.28 -8.68
C GLY A 187 -1.21 19.38 -9.73
N MET A 188 -2.24 19.29 -10.57
CA MET A 188 -2.50 20.25 -11.65
C MET A 188 -3.98 20.55 -11.77
N ASP A 189 -4.33 21.75 -12.20
CA ASP A 189 -5.72 22.06 -12.53
C ASP A 189 -6.24 21.26 -13.73
N GLY A 190 -7.57 21.17 -13.81
CA GLY A 190 -8.29 20.54 -14.90
C GLY A 190 -8.78 19.13 -14.59
N LYS A 191 -9.31 18.48 -15.63
CA LYS A 191 -9.95 17.18 -15.55
C LYS A 191 -9.31 16.19 -16.53
N ILE A 192 -9.28 14.92 -16.15
CA ILE A 192 -8.88 13.82 -17.04
C ILE A 192 -10.14 13.23 -17.64
N ASN A 193 -10.17 13.23 -18.97
CA ASN A 193 -11.20 12.59 -19.78
C ASN A 193 -10.52 11.68 -20.80
N GLY A 194 -11.07 10.49 -21.03
CA GLY A 194 -10.54 9.55 -22.01
C GLY A 194 -10.78 8.10 -21.63
N SER A 195 -10.07 7.18 -22.29
CA SER A 195 -10.10 5.78 -21.94
C SER A 195 -8.74 5.10 -22.05
N LEU A 196 -8.53 4.09 -21.20
CA LEU A 196 -7.40 3.19 -21.22
C LEU A 196 -7.94 1.76 -21.23
N THR A 197 -7.45 0.95 -22.17
CA THR A 197 -7.87 -0.44 -22.32
C THR A 197 -6.72 -1.39 -22.01
N VAL A 198 -6.99 -2.35 -21.12
CA VAL A 198 -6.11 -3.45 -20.75
C VAL A 198 -6.66 -4.72 -21.39
N ILE A 199 -5.80 -5.47 -22.07
CA ILE A 199 -6.16 -6.72 -22.71
C ILE A 199 -5.39 -7.84 -22.02
N ARG A 200 -6.09 -8.85 -21.50
CA ARG A 200 -5.47 -10.02 -20.86
C ARG A 200 -4.41 -10.64 -21.78
N GLY A 201 -3.25 -10.91 -21.22
CA GLY A 201 -2.10 -11.48 -21.95
C GLY A 201 -1.29 -10.48 -22.79
N LYS A 202 -1.68 -9.19 -22.86
CA LYS A 202 -0.90 -8.15 -23.55
C LYS A 202 -0.22 -7.21 -22.55
N SER A 203 1.03 -6.88 -22.82
CA SER A 203 1.82 -5.91 -22.05
C SER A 203 1.59 -4.45 -22.48
N GLN A 204 0.97 -4.22 -23.65
CA GLN A 204 0.68 -2.88 -24.15
C GLN A 204 -0.77 -2.46 -23.88
N CYS A 205 -0.95 -1.22 -23.41
CA CYS A 205 -2.27 -0.60 -23.25
C CYS A 205 -2.69 0.12 -24.53
N VAL A 206 -4.00 0.19 -24.77
CA VAL A 206 -4.57 1.11 -25.76
C VAL A 206 -5.11 2.34 -25.03
N VAL A 207 -4.57 3.52 -25.32
CA VAL A 207 -4.92 4.78 -24.64
C VAL A 207 -5.50 5.78 -25.63
N HIS A 208 -6.56 6.46 -25.22
CA HIS A 208 -7.22 7.52 -25.99
C HIS A 208 -7.63 8.66 -25.06
N GLY A 209 -7.26 9.92 -25.31
CA GLY A 209 -7.72 11.08 -24.52
C GLY A 209 -7.03 11.27 -23.16
N VAL A 210 -6.75 10.18 -22.44
CA VAL A 210 -6.28 10.22 -21.04
C VAL A 210 -4.95 10.97 -20.90
N MET A 211 -4.10 10.92 -21.92
CA MET A 211 -2.83 11.64 -21.95
C MET A 211 -2.88 12.98 -22.68
N ASP A 212 -4.01 13.40 -23.26
CA ASP A 212 -4.08 14.52 -24.21
C ASP A 212 -4.26 15.89 -23.54
N GLY A 213 -4.47 15.92 -22.21
CA GLY A 213 -4.70 17.16 -21.48
C GLY A 213 -3.41 17.93 -21.20
N HIS A 214 -3.06 18.83 -22.12
CA HIS A 214 -2.29 20.07 -21.91
C HIS A 214 -2.51 21.16 -22.97
N ALA A 215 -3.56 21.07 -23.80
CA ALA A 215 -3.99 22.22 -24.59
C ALA A 215 -4.89 23.11 -23.72
N GLY A 216 -4.28 23.85 -22.81
CA GLY A 216 -4.84 25.02 -22.15
C GLY A 216 -3.96 26.20 -22.47
#